data_AF-A0A943C4X3-F1
#
_entry.id   AF-A0A943C4X3-F1
#
_cell.length_a   1.000
_cell.length_b   1.000
_cell.length_c   1.000
_cell.angle_alpha   90.00
_cell.angle_beta   90.00
_cell.angle_gamma   90.00
#
_symmetry.space_group_name_H-M   'P 1'
#
loop_
_entity.id
_entity.type
_entity.pdbx_description
1 polymer ?
#
loop_
_entity_poly.entity_id
_entity_poly.type
_entity_poly.pdbx_seq_one_letter_code
_entity_poly.pdbx_strand_id
1 'polypeptide(L)'
;TFPERTGDYILQLLPENLYQQMMFSTAVLHTILMLFLYFFLLAMILLFTALCNRKFVGVLVDGILIVLGTVSCSANATWMWLFPMANAIPWLHYEKYLSAQVFPIWGSYLYLAGSCVGLIVGCMFAEKKYQAGR
;
A
#
# COMPACT_ATOMS: atom_id res chain seq x y z
N THR A 1 46.99 -13.05 -12.71
CA THR A 1 45.67 -13.35 -13.30
C THR A 1 44.72 -13.64 -12.18
N PHE A 2 43.87 -12.68 -11.82
CA PHE A 2 42.96 -12.76 -10.66
C PHE A 2 41.68 -13.51 -11.04
N PRO A 3 41.29 -14.59 -10.34
CA PRO A 3 39.98 -15.22 -10.49
C PRO A 3 39.11 -14.87 -9.26
N GLU A 4 38.44 -13.71 -9.27
CA GLU A 4 37.61 -13.25 -8.13
C GLU A 4 36.32 -12.54 -8.59
N ARG A 5 35.94 -12.64 -9.87
CA ARG A 5 34.77 -11.94 -10.43
C ARG A 5 33.71 -12.87 -11.03
N THR A 6 33.85 -14.19 -10.89
CA THR A 6 32.92 -15.14 -11.52
C THR A 6 31.59 -15.29 -10.75
N GLY A 7 31.53 -14.86 -9.49
CA GLY A 7 30.31 -14.92 -8.68
C GLY A 7 29.25 -13.86 -9.04
N ASP A 8 29.67 -12.63 -9.38
CA ASP A 8 28.75 -11.51 -9.59
C ASP A 8 27.88 -11.67 -10.85
N TYR A 9 28.45 -12.20 -11.94
CA TYR A 9 27.74 -12.33 -13.21
C TYR A 9 26.68 -13.43 -13.20
N ILE A 10 26.90 -14.52 -12.44
CA ILE A 10 25.94 -15.62 -12.34
C ILE A 10 24.70 -15.18 -11.54
N LEU A 11 24.89 -14.37 -10.49
CA LEU A 11 23.79 -13.79 -9.72
C LEU A 11 23.00 -12.76 -10.53
N GLN A 12 23.64 -12.07 -11.47
CA GLN A 12 22.98 -11.11 -12.38
C GLN A 12 22.23 -11.81 -13.54
N LEU A 13 22.59 -13.05 -13.86
CA LEU A 13 21.93 -13.90 -14.87
C LEU A 13 20.77 -14.71 -14.32
N LEU A 14 20.67 -14.85 -12.99
CA LEU A 14 19.51 -15.48 -12.35
C LEU A 14 18.39 -14.46 -12.33
N PRO A 15 17.32 -14.63 -13.12
CA PRO A 15 16.31 -13.60 -13.21
C PRO A 15 15.56 -13.50 -11.87
N GLU A 16 15.30 -12.27 -11.39
CA GLU A 16 14.71 -11.99 -10.06
C GLU A 16 13.39 -12.76 -9.79
N ASN A 17 12.69 -13.11 -10.86
CA ASN A 17 11.47 -13.93 -10.87
C ASN A 17 11.65 -15.39 -10.44
N LEU A 18 12.87 -15.95 -10.45
CA LEU A 18 13.18 -17.32 -10.01
C LEU A 18 13.43 -17.42 -8.50
N TYR A 19 13.82 -16.33 -7.83
CA TYR A 19 14.04 -16.30 -6.38
C TYR A 19 12.77 -15.91 -5.61
N GLN A 20 11.95 -15.04 -6.21
CA GLN A 20 10.66 -14.58 -5.69
C GLN A 20 9.54 -15.60 -5.98
N GLN A 21 9.69 -16.88 -5.58
CA GLN A 21 8.68 -17.91 -5.85
C GLN A 21 7.47 -17.83 -4.91
N MET A 22 6.78 -16.68 -4.92
CA MET A 22 5.37 -16.65 -4.55
C MET A 22 4.58 -17.12 -5.78
N MET A 23 3.69 -18.11 -5.62
CA MET A 23 2.90 -18.64 -6.73
C MET A 23 2.21 -17.48 -7.47
N PHE A 24 2.40 -17.39 -8.79
CA PHE A 24 1.95 -16.25 -9.59
C PHE A 24 0.48 -15.89 -9.34
N SER A 25 -0.39 -16.91 -9.26
CA SER A 25 -1.80 -16.75 -8.93
C SER A 25 -2.01 -16.07 -7.56
N THR A 26 -1.27 -16.50 -6.54
CA THR A 26 -1.31 -15.93 -5.21
C THR A 26 -0.81 -14.49 -5.21
N ALA A 27 0.27 -14.18 -5.91
CA ALA A 27 0.81 -12.82 -6.02
C ALA A 27 -0.16 -11.85 -6.69
N VAL A 28 -0.79 -12.27 -7.78
CA VAL A 28 -1.83 -11.50 -8.48
C VAL A 28 -3.01 -11.26 -7.55
N LEU A 29 -3.50 -12.30 -6.86
CA LEU A 29 -4.64 -12.17 -5.94
C LEU A 29 -4.35 -11.18 -4.80
N HIS A 30 -3.17 -11.28 -4.18
CA HIS A 30 -2.75 -10.35 -3.13
C HIS A 30 -2.67 -8.91 -3.64
N THR A 31 -2.12 -8.71 -4.84
CA THR A 31 -2.00 -7.37 -5.45
C THR A 31 -3.38 -6.78 -5.72
N ILE A 32 -4.29 -7.55 -6.32
CA ILE A 32 -5.66 -7.12 -6.60
C ILE A 32 -6.40 -6.75 -5.31
N LEU A 33 -6.32 -7.61 -4.28
CA LEU A 33 -7.03 -7.40 -3.03
C LEU A 33 -6.49 -6.18 -2.27
N MET A 34 -5.17 -6.02 -2.21
CA MET A 34 -4.53 -4.87 -1.57
C MET A 34 -4.82 -3.55 -2.31
N LEU A 35 -4.78 -3.55 -3.65
CA LEU A 35 -5.15 -2.37 -4.45
C LEU A 35 -6.63 -2.03 -4.29
N PHE A 36 -7.51 -3.04 -4.24
CA PHE A 36 -8.93 -2.83 -3.97
C PHE A 36 -9.14 -2.14 -2.62
N LEU A 37 -8.52 -2.66 -1.55
CA LEU A 37 -8.60 -2.05 -0.23
C LEU A 37 -8.02 -0.63 -0.20
N TYR A 38 -6.94 -0.38 -0.93
CA TYR A 38 -6.34 0.94 -1.06
C TYR A 38 -7.28 1.95 -1.73
N PHE A 39 -7.85 1.63 -2.89
CA PHE A 39 -8.80 2.52 -3.56
C PHE A 39 -10.08 2.70 -2.74
N PHE A 40 -10.54 1.64 -2.07
CA PHE A 40 -11.68 1.71 -1.17
C PHE A 40 -11.41 2.65 0.01
N LEU A 41 -10.21 2.62 0.59
CA LEU A 41 -9.78 3.53 1.65
C LEU A 41 -9.84 4.99 1.19
N LEU A 42 -9.25 5.31 0.03
CA LEU A 42 -9.29 6.67 -0.54
C LEU A 42 -10.74 7.13 -0.76
N ALA A 43 -11.58 6.27 -1.35
CA ALA A 43 -12.99 6.55 -1.53
C ALA A 43 -13.72 6.82 -0.20
N MET A 44 -13.39 6.09 0.87
CA MET A 44 -13.95 6.31 2.20
C MET A 44 -13.50 7.63 2.83
N ILE A 45 -12.26 8.08 2.59
CA ILE A 45 -11.78 9.40 3.03
C ILE A 45 -12.59 10.51 2.34
N LEU A 46 -12.79 10.40 1.03
CA LEU A 46 -13.64 11.34 0.27
C LEU A 46 -15.07 11.34 0.78
N LEU A 47 -15.65 10.16 1.02
CA LEU A 47 -17.01 10.05 1.56
C LEU A 47 -17.12 10.68 2.95
N PHE A 48 -16.19 10.38 3.85
CA PHE A 48 -16.18 10.92 5.21
C PHE A 48 -16.09 12.44 5.21
N THR A 49 -15.16 13.01 4.44
CA THR A 49 -15.00 14.46 4.35
C THR A 49 -16.16 15.14 3.63
N ALA A 50 -16.81 14.46 2.67
CA ALA A 50 -18.04 14.92 2.05
C ALA A 50 -19.20 14.96 3.04
N LEU A 51 -19.35 13.95 3.91
CA LEU A 51 -20.32 13.94 5.02
C LEU A 51 -20.03 15.06 6.03
N CYS A 52 -18.78 15.48 6.19
CA CYS A 52 -18.43 16.65 7.00
C CYS A 52 -18.59 18.00 6.28
N ASN A 53 -19.19 18.05 5.08
CA ASN A 53 -19.30 19.25 4.23
C ASN A 53 -17.93 19.90 3.88
N ARG A 54 -16.85 19.10 3.86
CA ARG A 54 -15.48 19.55 3.55
C ARG A 54 -14.87 18.75 2.39
N LYS A 55 -15.60 18.65 1.28
CA LYS A 55 -15.22 17.84 0.08
C LYS A 55 -13.80 18.13 -0.42
N PHE A 56 -13.40 19.40 -0.46
CA PHE A 56 -12.06 19.80 -0.91
C PHE A 56 -10.95 19.29 0.00
N VAL A 57 -11.21 19.19 1.32
CA VAL A 57 -10.25 18.64 2.27
C VAL A 57 -9.98 17.16 1.98
N GLY A 58 -11.02 16.39 1.64
CA GLY A 58 -10.84 14.99 1.23
C GLY A 58 -9.92 14.84 0.04
N VAL A 59 -10.18 15.63 -1.01
CA VAL A 59 -9.36 15.59 -2.24
C VAL A 59 -7.91 15.97 -1.95
N LEU A 60 -7.66 16.99 -1.11
CA LEU A 60 -6.31 17.36 -0.69
C LEU A 60 -5.63 16.25 0.11
N VAL A 61 -6.32 15.63 1.06
CA VAL A 61 -5.78 14.56 1.90
C VAL A 61 -5.39 13.36 1.04
N ASP A 62 -6.27 12.91 0.14
CA ASP A 62 -5.97 11.82 -0.79
C ASP A 62 -4.80 12.18 -1.71
N GLY A 63 -4.78 13.39 -2.26
CA GLY A 63 -3.69 13.87 -3.10
C GLY A 63 -2.35 13.82 -2.38
N ILE A 64 -2.30 14.29 -1.13
CA ILE A 64 -1.09 14.25 -0.29
C ILE A 64 -0.69 12.80 0.01
N LEU A 65 -1.65 11.92 0.37
CA LEU A 65 -1.39 10.50 0.65
C LEU A 65 -0.80 9.79 -0.58
N ILE A 66 -1.34 10.03 -1.77
CA ILE A 66 -0.86 9.45 -3.02
C ILE A 66 0.56 9.95 -3.33
N VAL A 67 0.79 11.27 -3.28
CA VAL A 67 2.09 11.86 -3.63
C VAL A 67 3.17 11.42 -2.63
N LEU A 68 2.92 11.60 -1.32
CA LEU A 68 3.88 11.20 -0.29
C LEU A 68 4.11 9.68 -0.28
N GLY A 69 3.05 8.89 -0.45
CA GLY A 69 3.16 7.44 -0.57
C GLY A 69 4.04 7.03 -1.75
N THR A 70 3.82 7.63 -2.92
CA THR A 70 4.61 7.35 -4.13
C THR A 70 6.08 7.75 -3.96
N VAL A 71 6.34 8.95 -3.45
CA VAL A 71 7.71 9.45 -3.20
C VAL A 71 8.43 8.58 -2.17
N SER A 72 7.76 8.21 -1.09
CA SER A 72 8.33 7.37 -0.03
C SER A 72 8.69 5.97 -0.52
N CYS A 73 7.85 5.35 -1.37
CA CYS A 73 8.13 4.07 -2.00
C CYS A 73 9.30 4.18 -2.98
N SER A 74 9.32 5.23 -3.82
CA SER A 74 10.41 5.44 -4.79
C SER A 74 11.75 5.73 -4.12
N ALA A 75 11.75 6.37 -2.94
CA ALA A 75 12.96 6.67 -2.18
C ALA A 75 13.38 5.52 -1.25
N ASN A 76 12.64 4.41 -1.20
CA ASN A 76 12.82 3.31 -0.24
C ASN A 76 12.95 3.82 1.21
N ALA A 77 12.12 4.80 1.59
CA ALA A 77 12.21 5.43 2.88
C ALA A 77 11.73 4.51 4.01
N THR A 78 12.40 4.48 5.16
CA THR A 78 12.02 3.63 6.31
C THR A 78 10.59 3.87 6.79
N TRP A 79 10.07 5.09 6.62
CA TRP A 79 8.73 5.53 7.01
C TRP A 79 7.65 5.30 5.93
N MET A 80 7.97 4.65 4.81
CA MET A 80 7.02 4.39 3.71
C MET A 80 5.78 3.60 4.16
N TRP A 81 5.94 2.69 5.13
CA TRP A 81 4.89 1.83 5.67
C TRP A 81 3.75 2.59 6.39
N LEU A 82 3.97 3.87 6.72
CA LEU A 82 2.92 4.74 7.24
C LEU A 82 1.87 5.11 6.19
N PHE A 83 2.22 5.05 4.91
CA PHE A 83 1.29 5.35 3.83
C PHE A 83 0.61 4.10 3.33
N PRO A 84 -0.68 4.19 2.99
CA PRO A 84 -1.42 3.05 2.47
C PRO A 84 -0.87 2.55 1.12
N MET A 85 -0.13 3.40 0.38
CA MET A 85 0.54 3.02 -0.87
C MET A 85 1.58 1.91 -0.70
N ALA A 86 2.47 2.00 0.30
CA ALA A 86 3.51 0.99 0.54
C ALA A 86 2.90 -0.37 0.92
N ASN A 87 1.82 -0.32 1.71
CA ASN A 87 1.05 -1.49 2.11
C ASN A 87 0.31 -2.14 0.93
N ALA A 88 0.05 -1.39 -0.15
CA ALA A 88 -0.69 -1.87 -1.32
C ALA A 88 0.18 -2.60 -2.36
N ILE A 89 1.52 -2.50 -2.26
CA ILE A 89 2.46 -3.09 -3.23
C ILE A 89 3.09 -4.35 -2.63
N PRO A 90 2.68 -5.58 -3.03
CA PRO A 90 3.18 -6.80 -2.39
C PRO A 90 4.67 -7.02 -2.55
N TRP A 91 5.27 -6.58 -3.66
CA TRP A 91 6.71 -6.76 -3.89
C TRP A 91 7.57 -5.97 -2.90
N LEU A 92 7.08 -4.82 -2.40
CA LEU A 92 7.79 -3.98 -1.43
C LEU A 92 7.93 -4.66 -0.05
N HIS A 93 7.15 -5.71 0.21
CA HIS A 93 7.17 -6.48 1.46
C HIS A 93 8.33 -7.48 1.53
N TYR A 94 9.01 -7.69 0.41
CA TYR A 94 10.13 -8.62 0.27
C TYR A 94 11.41 -7.85 -0.03
N GLU A 95 12.53 -8.38 0.45
CA GLU A 95 13.84 -7.90 0.03
C GLU A 95 14.01 -8.09 -1.49
N LYS A 96 14.80 -7.20 -2.10
CA LYS A 96 14.99 -7.20 -3.57
C LYS A 96 15.70 -8.45 -4.08
N TYR A 97 16.61 -8.99 -3.27
CA TYR A 97 17.50 -10.09 -3.65
C TYR A 97 17.25 -11.38 -2.86
N LEU A 98 16.51 -11.29 -1.76
CA LEU A 98 16.22 -12.39 -0.87
C LEU A 98 14.70 -12.45 -0.69
N SER A 99 14.10 -13.64 -0.63
CA SER A 99 12.69 -13.81 -0.27
C SER A 99 12.39 -13.53 1.22
N ALA A 100 13.30 -12.80 1.90
CA ALA A 100 13.13 -12.37 3.27
C ALA A 100 12.06 -11.29 3.33
N GLN A 101 11.08 -11.49 4.20
CA GLN A 101 9.97 -10.58 4.37
C GLN A 101 10.37 -9.43 5.28
N VAL A 102 10.47 -8.22 4.74
CA VAL A 102 10.77 -6.99 5.50
C VAL A 102 9.55 -6.56 6.31
N PHE A 103 8.35 -6.73 5.73
CA PHE A 103 7.09 -6.42 6.40
C PHE A 103 6.05 -7.55 6.20
N PRO A 104 5.39 -8.03 7.27
CA PRO A 104 4.39 -9.09 7.14
C PRO A 104 3.18 -8.63 6.32
N ILE A 105 2.84 -9.37 5.26
CA ILE A 105 1.70 -9.10 4.36
C ILE A 105 0.39 -9.03 5.15
N TRP A 106 0.22 -9.90 6.16
CA TRP A 106 -0.92 -9.87 7.05
C TRP A 106 -1.05 -8.54 7.81
N GLY A 107 0.09 -7.92 8.17
CA GLY A 107 0.12 -6.60 8.81
C GLY A 107 -0.49 -5.53 7.91
N SER A 108 -0.21 -5.56 6.62
CA SER A 108 -0.77 -4.63 5.63
C SER A 108 -2.27 -4.83 5.45
N TYR A 109 -2.75 -6.08 5.48
CA TYR A 109 -4.19 -6.36 5.47
C TYR A 109 -4.87 -5.80 6.71
N LEU A 110 -4.29 -6.01 7.90
CA LEU A 110 -4.82 -5.43 9.14
C LEU A 110 -4.83 -3.90 9.10
N TYR A 111 -3.77 -3.28 8.58
CA TYR A 111 -3.67 -1.83 8.46
C TYR A 111 -4.74 -1.28 7.51
N LEU A 112 -4.84 -1.81 6.27
CA LEU A 112 -5.79 -1.32 5.27
C LEU A 112 -7.24 -1.68 5.63
N ALA A 113 -7.52 -2.92 6.04
CA ALA A 113 -8.87 -3.30 6.43
C ALA A 113 -9.30 -2.58 7.72
N GLY A 114 -8.41 -2.45 8.70
CA GLY A 114 -8.68 -1.75 9.95
C GLY A 114 -8.98 -0.27 9.75
N SER A 115 -8.19 0.41 8.91
CA SER A 115 -8.45 1.82 8.56
C SER A 115 -9.76 1.99 7.78
N CYS A 116 -10.07 1.09 6.83
CA CYS A 116 -11.36 1.07 6.14
C CYS A 116 -12.54 0.89 7.11
N VAL A 117 -12.47 -0.08 8.03
CA VAL A 117 -13.50 -0.31 9.04
C VAL A 117 -13.64 0.91 9.96
N GLY A 118 -12.53 1.52 10.38
CA GLY A 118 -12.54 2.75 11.17
C GLY A 118 -13.22 3.91 10.46
N LEU A 119 -12.95 4.10 9.17
CA LEU A 119 -13.62 5.11 8.34
C LEU A 119 -15.09 4.80 8.12
N ILE A 120 -15.49 3.53 7.90
CA ILE A 120 -16.89 3.13 7.79
C ILE A 120 -17.64 3.50 9.08
N VAL A 121 -17.07 3.17 10.24
CA VAL A 121 -17.63 3.55 11.54
C VAL A 121 -17.72 5.06 11.68
N GLY A 122 -16.66 5.79 11.29
CA GLY A 122 -16.65 7.24 11.22
C GLY A 122 -17.77 7.82 10.36
N CYS A 123 -17.98 7.26 9.17
CA CYS A 123 -19.05 7.62 8.24
C CYS A 123 -20.42 7.40 8.87
N MET A 124 -20.67 6.26 9.52
CA MET A 124 -21.94 6.00 10.22
C MET A 124 -22.22 7.02 11.34
N PHE A 125 -21.18 7.47 12.05
CA PHE A 125 -21.33 8.53 13.07
C PHE A 125 -21.51 9.91 12.46
N ALA A 126 -20.81 10.21 11.36
CA ALA A 126 -20.92 11.47 10.65
C ALA A 126 -22.30 11.63 9.99
N GLU A 127 -22.84 10.55 9.42
CA GLU A 127 -24.19 10.48 8.84
C GLU A 127 -25.26 10.85 9.87
N LYS A 128 -25.18 10.30 11.10
CA LYS A 128 -26.12 10.66 12.17
C LYS A 128 -26.13 12.15 12.51
N LYS A 129 -25.03 12.84 12.27
CA LYS A 129 -24.88 14.29 12.49
C LYS A 129 -25.10 15.10 11.22
N TYR A 130 -25.24 14.43 10.07
CA TYR A 130 -25.39 15.07 8.77
C TYR A 130 -26.80 15.63 8.63
N GLN A 131 -26.90 16.96 8.59
CA GLN A 131 -28.12 17.68 8.27
C GLN A 131 -28.14 17.86 6.74
N ALA A 132 -28.95 17.07 6.04
CA ALA A 132 -29.10 17.21 4.59
C ALA A 132 -29.67 18.61 4.26
N GLY A 133 -28.88 19.46 3.59
CA GLY A 133 -29.38 20.70 2.97
C GLY A 133 -28.96 22.03 3.60
N ARG A 134 -27.67 22.23 3.88
CA ARG A 134 -27.09 23.58 3.95
C ARG A 134 -25.97 23.74 2.94
#